data_AF-A0A522T589-F1
#
_entry.id   AF-A0A522T589-F1
#
_cell.length_a   1.000
_cell.length_b   1.000
_cell.length_c   1.000
_cell.angle_alpha   90.00
_cell.angle_beta   90.00
_cell.angle_gamma   90.00
#
_symmetry.space_group_name_H-M   'P 1'
#
loop_
_entity.id
_entity.type
_entity.pdbx_description
1 polymer ?
#
loop_
_entity_poly.entity_id
_entity_poly.type
_entity_poly.pdbx_seq_one_letter_code
_entity_poly.pdbx_strand_id
1 'polypeptide(L)' 'MSDNDVSVLFGSLAKNAETDTVPDHFHDLNLDQIVSTITSGREAYDLRPFFYQPLDDIESIHFRQEVFQDLMNE' A
#
# COMPACT_ATOMS: atom_id res chain seq x y z
N MET A 1 -26.32 2.73 5.16
CA MET A 1 -26.18 1.72 4.09
C MET A 1 -25.02 2.19 3.23
N SER A 2 -23.80 1.68 3.30
CA SER A 2 -23.17 0.56 4.02
C SER A 2 -21.83 1.02 4.58
N ASP A 3 -21.60 0.90 5.90
CA ASP A 3 -20.38 1.35 6.61
C ASP A 3 -19.14 0.45 6.34
N ASN A 4 -19.04 -0.23 5.20
CA ASN A 4 -17.99 -1.22 4.96
C ASN A 4 -16.98 -0.82 3.87
N ASP A 5 -16.94 0.45 3.48
CA ASP A 5 -16.02 0.98 2.46
C ASP A 5 -14.69 1.50 3.02
N VAL A 6 -14.37 1.20 4.28
CA VAL A 6 -13.12 1.66 4.91
C VAL A 6 -12.00 0.65 4.65
N SER A 7 -10.96 1.12 3.96
CA SER A 7 -9.75 0.34 3.66
C SER A 7 -8.62 0.81 4.56
N VAL A 8 -7.97 -0.10 5.30
CA VAL A 8 -6.75 0.24 6.05
C VAL A 8 -5.67 0.75 5.09
N LEU A 9 -5.69 0.25 3.86
CA LEU A 9 -4.77 0.71 2.85
C LEU A 9 -5.23 2.07 2.27
N PHE A 10 -6.44 2.22 1.77
CA PHE A 10 -6.74 3.37 0.91
C PHE A 10 -7.72 4.39 1.51
N GLY A 11 -8.09 4.24 2.78
CA GLY A 11 -9.08 5.07 3.48
C GLY A 11 -10.52 4.84 2.99
N SER A 12 -10.70 4.80 1.67
CA SER A 12 -11.91 4.44 0.95
C SER A 12 -11.62 3.34 -0.06
N LEU A 13 -12.44 2.28 -0.10
CA LEU A 13 -12.34 1.21 -1.11
C LEU A 13 -12.54 1.76 -2.54
N ALA A 14 -13.27 2.87 -2.70
CA ALA A 14 -13.43 3.55 -4.00
C ALA A 14 -12.10 4.16 -4.52
N LYS A 15 -11.10 4.32 -3.65
CA LYS A 15 -9.74 4.80 -3.99
C LYS A 15 -8.70 3.67 -4.09
N ASN A 16 -9.11 2.41 -4.04
CA ASN A 16 -8.21 1.27 -4.28
C ASN A 16 -7.77 1.21 -5.76
N ALA A 17 -6.91 2.13 -6.19
CA ALA A 17 -6.26 2.05 -7.49
C ALA A 17 -5.00 1.17 -7.35
N GLU A 18 -5.17 -0.14 -7.49
CA GLU A 18 -4.03 -0.99 -7.83
C GLU A 18 -3.66 -0.76 -9.30
N THR A 19 -2.37 -0.74 -9.61
CA THR A 19 -1.88 -0.53 -10.97
C THR A 19 -0.80 -1.53 -11.27
N ASP A 20 -0.86 -2.17 -12.44
CA ASP A 20 0.22 -3.03 -12.94
C ASP A 20 1.37 -2.22 -13.55
N THR A 21 1.23 -0.90 -13.62
CA THR A 21 2.25 -0.02 -14.17
C THR A 21 3.25 0.36 -13.09
N VAL A 22 4.46 -0.17 -13.19
CA VAL A 22 5.58 0.22 -12.33
C VAL A 22 5.99 1.66 -12.64
N PRO A 23 6.10 2.56 -11.66
CA PRO A 23 6.57 3.91 -11.90
C PRO A 23 8.05 3.93 -12.31
N ASP A 24 8.41 4.76 -13.30
CA ASP A 24 9.78 4.81 -13.87
C ASP A 24 10.88 5.04 -12.82
N HIS A 25 10.57 5.78 -11.77
CA HIS A 25 11.51 6.10 -10.69
C HIS A 25 11.77 4.96 -9.70
N PHE A 26 11.09 3.81 -9.82
CA PHE A 26 11.25 2.71 -8.86
C PHE A 26 12.64 2.13 -8.87
N HIS A 27 13.19 1.91 -10.06
CA HIS A 27 14.53 1.38 -10.19
C HIS A 27 15.58 2.38 -9.69
N ASP A 28 15.44 3.66 -10.06
CA ASP A 28 16.36 4.73 -9.65
C ASP A 28 16.40 4.91 -8.13
N LEU A 29 15.25 4.77 -7.46
CA LEU A 29 15.11 4.85 -6.00
C LEU A 29 15.27 3.49 -5.31
N ASN A 30 15.59 2.43 -6.06
CA ASN A 30 15.73 1.06 -5.57
C ASN A 30 14.49 0.54 -4.80
N LEU A 31 13.30 1.05 -5.14
CA LEU A 31 12.01 0.65 -4.57
C LEU A 31 11.55 -0.71 -5.10
N ASP A 32 11.98 -1.08 -6.31
CA ASP A 32 11.79 -2.41 -6.90
C ASP A 32 12.37 -3.52 -6.00
N GLN A 33 13.57 -3.32 -5.46
CA GLN A 33 14.19 -4.26 -4.53
C GLN A 33 13.40 -4.36 -3.22
N ILE A 34 12.93 -3.23 -2.69
CA ILE A 34 12.14 -3.19 -1.45
C ILE A 34 10.84 -3.95 -1.65
N VAL A 35 10.09 -3.65 -2.73
CA VAL A 35 8.83 -4.33 -3.06
C VAL A 35 9.07 -5.83 -3.24
N SER A 36 10.09 -6.23 -4.01
CA SER A 36 10.42 -7.65 -4.17
C SER A 36 10.71 -8.34 -2.85
N THR A 37 11.41 -7.66 -1.93
CA THR A 37 11.80 -8.22 -0.64
C THR A 37 10.58 -8.43 0.27
N ILE A 38 9.70 -7.44 0.36
CA ILE A 38 8.51 -7.52 1.23
C ILE A 38 7.43 -8.47 0.68
N THR A 39 7.38 -8.69 -0.64
CA THR A 39 6.43 -9.63 -1.26
C THR A 39 6.96 -11.06 -1.38
N SER A 40 8.23 -11.29 -1.06
CA SER A 40 8.85 -12.62 -1.15
C SER A 40 8.12 -13.65 -0.28
N GLY A 41 7.79 -14.81 -0.85
CA GLY A 41 7.01 -15.86 -0.18
C GLY A 41 5.51 -15.59 -0.11
N ARG A 42 5.02 -14.53 -0.76
CA ARG A 42 3.59 -14.14 -0.83
C ARG A 42 3.13 -13.96 -2.28
N GLU A 43 3.79 -14.61 -3.22
CA GLU A 43 3.56 -14.46 -4.67
C GLU A 43 2.13 -14.82 -5.07
N ALA A 44 1.50 -15.76 -4.36
CA ALA A 44 0.12 -16.20 -4.60
C ALA A 44 -0.92 -15.08 -4.42
N TYR A 45 -0.57 -13.98 -3.76
CA TYR A 45 -1.47 -12.86 -3.49
C TYR A 45 -1.26 -11.67 -4.46
N ASP A 46 -0.25 -11.73 -5.33
CA ASP A 46 0.15 -10.67 -6.26
C ASP A 46 0.10 -9.25 -5.64
N LEU A 47 0.86 -9.06 -4.56
CA LEU A 47 0.77 -7.83 -3.75
C LEU A 47 1.47 -6.61 -4.38
N ARG A 48 2.26 -6.79 -5.44
CA ARG A 48 3.11 -5.74 -6.03
C ARG A 48 2.33 -4.53 -6.57
N PRO A 49 1.18 -4.68 -7.26
CA PRO A 49 0.38 -3.56 -7.76
C PRO A 49 -0.06 -2.57 -6.67
N PHE A 50 -0.24 -3.04 -5.42
CA PHE A 50 -0.56 -2.18 -4.28
C PHE A 50 0.58 -1.26 -3.84
N PHE A 51 1.83 -1.60 -4.18
CA PHE A 51 3.01 -0.80 -3.84
C PHE A 51 3.40 0.19 -4.93
N TYR A 52 2.87 0.03 -6.15
CA TYR A 52 3.14 0.94 -7.28
C TYR A 52 2.34 2.23 -7.21
N GLN A 53 1.19 2.21 -6.54
CA GLN A 53 0.37 3.38 -6.34
C GLN A 53 0.72 4.08 -5.00
N PRO A 54 1.29 5.30 -5.03
CA PRO A 54 1.44 6.08 -3.82
C PRO A 54 0.07 6.53 -3.30
N LEU A 55 -0.07 6.65 -1.97
CA LEU A 55 -1.19 7.38 -1.39
C LEU A 55 -1.03 8.87 -1.69
N ASP A 56 -2.09 9.49 -2.20
CA ASP A 56 -2.17 10.93 -2.50
C ASP A 56 -2.94 11.72 -1.43
N ASP A 57 -3.48 11.03 -0.43
CA ASP A 57 -4.31 11.59 0.63
C ASP A 57 -3.57 11.57 1.98
N ILE A 58 -3.39 12.75 2.58
CA ILE A 58 -2.60 12.91 3.80
C ILE A 58 -3.26 12.26 5.02
N GLU A 59 -4.59 12.29 5.10
CA GLU A 59 -5.33 11.67 6.20
C GLU A 59 -5.14 10.15 6.19
N SER A 60 -5.22 9.52 5.01
CA SER A 60 -4.96 8.10 4.82
C SER A 60 -3.51 7.71 5.18
N ILE A 61 -2.53 8.57 4.87
CA ILE A 61 -1.13 8.34 5.24
C ILE A 61 -0.97 8.34 6.77
N HIS A 62 -1.51 9.34 7.45
CA HIS A 62 -1.45 9.42 8.92
C HIS A 62 -2.15 8.25 9.59
N PHE A 63 -3.34 7.88 9.10
CA PHE A 63 -4.07 6.73 9.62
C PHE A 63 -3.26 5.42 9.50
N ARG A 64 -2.61 5.16 8.36
CA ARG A 64 -1.73 3.99 8.21
C ARG A 64 -0.59 4.01 9.23
N GLN A 65 0.05 5.16 9.42
CA GLN A 65 1.18 5.29 10.35
C GLN A 65 0.75 5.02 11.79
N GLU A 66 -0.41 5.54 12.21
CA GLU A 66 -0.98 5.28 13.54
C GLU A 66 -1.27 3.79 13.74
N VAL A 67 -1.95 3.14 12.79
CA VAL A 67 -2.23 1.70 12.84
C VAL A 67 -0.95 0.88 12.97
N PHE A 68 0.08 1.18 12.17
CA PHE A 68 1.37 0.48 12.28
C PHE A 68 2.08 0.74 13.61
N GLN A 69 1.99 1.97 14.14
CA GLN A 69 2.58 2.31 15.43
C GLN A 69 1.92 1.54 16.57
N ASP A 70 0.59 1.42 16.55
CA ASP A 70 -0.18 0.66 17.52
C ASP A 70 0.22 -0.82 17.47
N LEU A 71 0.29 -1.42 16.27
CA LEU A 71 0.71 -2.81 16.07
C LEU A 71 2.15 -3.12 16.54
N MET A 72 3.05 -2.12 16.53
CA MET A 72 4.42 -2.29 17.02
C MET A 72 4.55 -2.14 18.54
N ASN A 73 3.56 -1.51 19.18
CA ASN A 73 3.54 -1.26 20.62
C ASN A 73 2.79 -2.35 21.41
N GLU A 74 2.31 -3.39 20.72
CA GLU A 74 1.80 -4.66 21.28
C GLU A 74 2.93 -5.70 21.44
#